data_AF-A0A317Z2S7-F1
#
_entry.id   AF-A0A317Z2S7-F1
#
_cell.length_a   1.000
_cell.length_b   1.000
_cell.length_c   1.000
_cell.angle_alpha   90.00
_cell.angle_beta   90.00
_cell.angle_gamma   90.00
#
_symmetry.space_group_name_H-M   'P 1'
#
loop_
_entity.id
_entity.type
_entity.pdbx_description
1 polymer ?
#
loop_
_entity_poly.entity_id
_entity_poly.type
_entity_poly.pdbx_seq_one_letter_code
_entity_poly.pdbx_strand_id
1 'polypeptide(L)'
;SIAACFSVDIKQRFFGIKSDATEVRMARVTTVVTGLIGMLISLYLIAADSNDVWDLFLLITGLFGVPIAGIFAVGIFTKRTHGVGVIIGIFVAVIVSYFLQGQGIGGAGSPFYISIIAFMTAFIVAYIASLIIPTPKKDISG
;
A
#
# COMPACT_ATOMS: atom_id res chain seq x y z
N SER A 1 -4.58 4.42 -14.08
CA SER A 1 -3.46 4.12 -13.15
C SER A 1 -3.33 2.63 -12.85
N ILE A 2 -4.38 1.94 -12.37
CA ILE A 2 -4.30 0.50 -11.99
C ILE A 2 -3.77 -0.39 -13.13
N ALA A 3 -4.26 -0.21 -14.36
CA ALA A 3 -3.81 -0.98 -15.51
C ALA A 3 -2.31 -0.80 -15.81
N ALA A 4 -1.75 0.39 -15.58
CA ALA A 4 -0.33 0.66 -15.78
C ALA A 4 0.51 -0.05 -14.71
N CYS A 5 0.14 0.08 -13.44
CA CYS A 5 0.79 -0.64 -12.34
C CYS A 5 0.73 -2.15 -12.55
N PHE A 6 -0.43 -2.70 -12.90
CA PHE A 6 -0.54 -4.13 -13.17
C PHE A 6 0.31 -4.57 -14.36
N SER A 7 0.32 -3.80 -15.45
CA SER A 7 1.08 -4.16 -16.65
C SER A 7 2.58 -4.11 -16.41
N VAL A 8 3.08 -3.03 -15.81
CA VAL A 8 4.52 -2.81 -15.63
C VAL A 8 5.05 -3.52 -14.38
N ASP A 9 4.44 -3.29 -13.22
CA ASP A 9 4.99 -3.75 -11.94
C ASP A 9 4.75 -5.24 -11.69
N ILE A 10 3.67 -5.82 -12.25
CA ILE A 10 3.33 -7.23 -12.09
C ILE A 10 3.61 -8.01 -13.38
N LYS A 11 2.89 -7.71 -14.45
CA LYS A 11 2.92 -8.53 -15.66
C LYS A 11 4.31 -8.53 -16.31
N GLN A 12 4.93 -7.38 -16.52
CA GLN A 12 6.25 -7.31 -17.15
C GLN A 12 7.34 -7.82 -16.20
N ARG A 13 7.23 -7.53 -14.90
CA ARG A 13 8.19 -7.98 -13.89
C ARG A 13 8.27 -9.50 -13.75
N PHE A 14 7.14 -10.20 -13.73
CA PHE A 14 7.07 -11.65 -13.49
C PHE A 14 6.94 -12.49 -14.77
N PHE A 15 6.37 -11.94 -15.84
CA PHE A 15 6.09 -12.68 -17.08
C PHE A 15 6.80 -12.12 -18.32
N GLY A 16 7.68 -11.14 -18.14
CA GLY A 16 8.46 -10.50 -19.21
C GLY A 16 7.62 -9.59 -20.11
N ILE A 17 8.29 -8.87 -21.01
CA ILE A 17 7.65 -8.00 -22.00
C ILE A 17 7.26 -8.84 -23.22
N LYS A 18 6.03 -8.66 -23.72
CA LYS A 18 5.53 -9.31 -24.93
C LYS A 18 5.32 -8.27 -26.03
N SER A 19 4.71 -8.66 -27.14
CA SER A 19 4.38 -7.72 -28.22
C SER A 19 3.46 -6.59 -27.75
N ASP A 20 3.62 -5.41 -28.32
CA ASP A 20 2.83 -4.21 -27.99
C ASP A 20 1.32 -4.48 -28.02
N ALA A 21 0.85 -5.24 -29.01
CA ALA A 21 -0.56 -5.63 -29.12
C ALA A 21 -1.05 -6.44 -27.90
N THR A 22 -0.19 -7.28 -27.33
CA THR A 22 -0.49 -8.08 -26.14
C THR A 22 -0.49 -7.23 -24.88
N GLU A 23 0.47 -6.31 -24.74
CA GLU A 23 0.53 -5.35 -23.61
C GLU A 23 -0.73 -4.47 -23.57
N VAL A 24 -1.11 -3.88 -24.71
CA VAL A 24 -2.29 -3.03 -24.81
C VAL A 24 -3.56 -3.82 -24.53
N ARG A 25 -3.66 -5.06 -25.04
CA ARG A 25 -4.80 -5.95 -24.73
C ARG A 25 -4.89 -6.24 -23.24
N MET A 26 -3.77 -6.54 -22.57
CA MET A 26 -3.74 -6.79 -21.13
C MET A 26 -4.16 -5.56 -20.33
N ALA A 27 -3.67 -4.38 -20.69
CA ALA A 27 -4.05 -3.13 -20.05
C ALA A 27 -5.56 -2.83 -20.20
N ARG A 28 -6.14 -3.09 -21.39
CA ARG A 28 -7.59 -2.94 -21.62
C ARG A 28 -8.41 -3.92 -20.78
N VAL A 29 -8.03 -5.20 -20.75
CA VAL A 29 -8.71 -6.21 -19.94
C VAL A 29 -8.66 -5.82 -18.45
N THR A 30 -7.49 -5.41 -17.96
CA THR A 30 -7.34 -4.95 -16.57
C THR A 30 -8.24 -3.75 -16.27
N THR A 31 -8.33 -2.79 -17.19
CA THR A 31 -9.20 -1.61 -17.06
C THR A 31 -10.67 -2.03 -16.96
N VAL A 32 -11.15 -2.89 -17.85
CA VAL A 32 -12.55 -3.36 -17.84
C VAL A 32 -12.85 -4.17 -16.56
N VAL A 33 -11.98 -5.11 -16.18
CA VAL A 33 -12.19 -5.95 -14.99
C VAL A 33 -12.22 -5.12 -13.71
N THR A 34 -11.24 -4.23 -13.53
CA THR A 34 -11.18 -3.36 -12.34
C THR A 34 -12.35 -2.36 -12.30
N GLY A 35 -12.79 -1.85 -13.46
CA GLY A 35 -13.98 -1.00 -13.57
C GLY A 35 -15.26 -1.73 -13.20
N LEU A 36 -15.42 -2.99 -13.64
CA LEU A 36 -16.57 -3.83 -13.28
C LEU A 36 -16.57 -4.13 -11.78
N ILE A 37 -15.42 -4.48 -11.19
CA ILE A 37 -15.31 -4.71 -9.74
C ILE A 37 -15.67 -3.43 -8.97
N GLY A 38 -15.13 -2.28 -9.38
CA GLY A 38 -15.45 -0.99 -8.77
C GLY A 38 -16.95 -0.67 -8.86
N MET A 39 -17.58 -0.92 -10.00
CA MET A 39 -19.02 -0.73 -10.18
C MET A 39 -19.83 -1.64 -9.26
N LEU A 40 -19.46 -2.91 -9.13
CA LEU A 40 -20.14 -3.86 -8.24
C LEU A 40 -20.02 -3.44 -6.77
N ILE A 41 -18.83 -2.99 -6.34
CA ILE A 41 -18.61 -2.47 -4.99
C ILE A 41 -19.46 -1.21 -4.75
N SER A 42 -19.53 -0.29 -5.72
CA SER A 42 -20.40 0.89 -5.61
C SER A 42 -21.87 0.53 -5.46
N LEU A 43 -22.38 -0.42 -6.26
CA LEU A 43 -23.75 -0.90 -6.14
C LEU A 43 -24.02 -1.55 -4.78
N TYR A 44 -23.06 -2.32 -4.27
CA TYR A 44 -23.13 -2.92 -2.94
C TYR A 44 -23.21 -1.86 -1.84
N LEU A 45 -22.35 -0.83 -1.88
CA LEU A 45 -22.35 0.24 -0.88
C LEU A 45 -23.64 1.07 -0.89
N ILE A 46 -24.23 1.30 -2.07
CA ILE A 46 -25.54 1.95 -2.21
C ILE A 46 -26.64 1.06 -1.62
N ALA A 47 -26.64 -0.24 -1.93
CA ALA A 47 -27.63 -1.18 -1.42
C ALA A 47 -27.54 -1.37 0.11
N ALA A 48 -26.36 -1.17 0.69
CA ALA A 48 -26.10 -1.28 2.12
C ALA A 48 -26.45 0.00 2.92
N ASP A 49 -27.03 1.03 2.29
CA ASP A 49 -27.37 2.33 2.90
C ASP A 49 -26.23 2.93 3.74
N SER A 50 -25.00 2.74 3.24
CA SER A 50 -23.80 3.14 3.96
C SER A 50 -23.64 4.66 3.90
N ASN A 51 -24.05 5.35 4.98
CA ASN A 51 -23.90 6.81 5.11
C ASN A 51 -22.42 7.27 5.19
N ASP A 52 -21.50 6.34 5.47
CA ASP A 52 -20.09 6.65 5.79
C ASP A 52 -19.09 6.15 4.72
N VAL A 53 -19.44 6.21 3.42
CA VAL A 53 -18.52 5.85 2.31
C VAL A 53 -17.21 6.65 2.38
N TRP A 54 -17.31 7.90 2.84
CA TRP A 54 -16.14 8.77 3.03
C TRP A 54 -15.20 8.25 4.12
N ASP A 55 -15.73 7.83 5.26
CA ASP A 55 -14.91 7.28 6.35
C ASP A 55 -14.31 5.94 5.95
N LEU A 56 -15.04 5.11 5.21
CA LEU A 56 -14.50 3.86 4.64
C LEU A 56 -13.34 4.14 3.68
N PHE A 57 -13.47 5.14 2.81
CA PHE A 57 -12.40 5.57 1.91
C PHE A 57 -11.17 6.06 2.69
N LEU A 58 -11.36 6.94 3.69
CA LEU A 58 -10.27 7.44 4.53
C LEU A 58 -9.62 6.33 5.36
N LEU A 59 -10.39 5.34 5.80
CA LEU A 59 -9.90 4.19 6.54
C LEU A 59 -9.02 3.31 5.65
N ILE A 60 -9.47 2.95 4.45
CA ILE A 60 -8.71 2.10 3.52
C ILE A 60 -7.44 2.82 3.07
N THR A 61 -7.54 4.11 2.73
CA THR A 61 -6.37 4.91 2.33
C THR A 61 -5.42 5.14 3.50
N GLY A 62 -5.92 5.35 4.71
CA GLY A 62 -5.14 5.42 5.95
C GLY A 62 -4.40 4.13 6.26
N LEU A 63 -5.03 2.98 6.07
CA LEU A 63 -4.45 1.67 6.40
C LEU A 63 -3.36 1.24 5.41
N PHE A 64 -3.52 1.52 4.11
CA PHE A 64 -2.57 1.05 3.09
C PHE A 64 -1.77 2.18 2.43
N GLY A 65 -2.40 3.31 2.10
CA GLY A 65 -1.75 4.41 1.39
C GLY A 65 -0.77 5.17 2.28
N VAL A 66 -1.11 5.39 3.55
CA VAL A 66 -0.28 6.19 4.46
C VAL A 66 1.01 5.47 4.90
N PRO A 67 1.02 4.16 5.19
CA PRO A 67 2.28 3.43 5.37
C PRO A 67 3.21 3.52 4.15
N ILE A 68 2.65 3.50 2.93
CA ILE A 68 3.43 3.66 1.70
C ILE A 68 4.05 5.07 1.65
N ALA A 69 3.32 6.12 2.04
CA ALA A 69 3.90 7.45 2.16
C ALA A 69 5.04 7.50 3.21
N GLY A 70 4.87 6.80 4.35
CA GLY A 70 5.89 6.70 5.40
C GLY A 70 7.19 6.05 4.93
N ILE A 71 7.12 4.99 4.12
CA ILE A 71 8.31 4.34 3.55
C ILE A 71 9.01 5.20 2.49
N PHE A 72 8.26 5.99 1.71
CA PHE A 72 8.87 6.95 0.80
C PHE A 72 9.59 8.04 1.59
N ALA A 73 8.96 8.55 2.65
CA ALA A 73 9.58 9.54 3.50
C ALA A 73 10.89 9.03 4.13
N VAL A 74 10.91 7.81 4.69
CA VAL A 74 12.16 7.27 5.28
C VAL A 74 13.22 7.06 4.20
N GLY A 75 12.86 6.66 2.98
CA GLY A 75 13.79 6.54 1.86
C GLY A 75 14.37 7.88 1.39
N ILE A 76 13.60 8.97 1.49
CA ILE A 76 14.04 10.34 1.15
C ILE A 76 14.93 10.93 2.26
N PHE A 77 14.50 10.79 3.51
CA PHE A 77 15.14 11.47 4.65
C PHE A 77 16.27 10.66 5.31
N THR A 78 16.43 9.37 4.98
CA THR A 78 17.47 8.52 5.59
C THR A 78 18.27 7.76 4.55
N LYS A 79 19.59 7.63 4.79
CA LYS A 79 20.52 6.92 3.88
C LYS A 79 20.77 5.46 4.26
N ARG A 80 20.30 5.03 5.43
CA ARG A 80 20.60 3.70 6.00
C ARG A 80 19.45 2.69 5.82
N THR A 81 18.34 3.13 5.24
CA THR A 81 17.15 2.29 5.08
C THR A 81 17.27 1.40 3.84
N HIS A 82 16.91 0.12 3.97
CA HIS A 82 17.02 -0.87 2.89
C HIS A 82 15.76 -1.77 2.82
N GLY A 83 15.63 -2.55 1.73
CA GLY A 83 14.38 -3.24 1.38
C GLY A 83 13.77 -4.12 2.47
N VAL A 84 14.58 -4.86 3.23
CA VAL A 84 14.09 -5.73 4.31
C VAL A 84 13.45 -4.91 5.43
N GLY A 85 14.12 -3.85 5.89
CA GLY A 85 13.57 -2.96 6.92
C GLY A 85 12.31 -2.24 6.45
N VAL A 86 12.25 -1.81 5.18
CA VAL A 86 11.05 -1.23 4.58
C VAL A 86 9.86 -2.18 4.63
N ILE A 87 10.06 -3.45 4.23
CA ILE A 87 8.99 -4.46 4.24
C ILE A 87 8.47 -4.67 5.67
N ILE A 88 9.38 -4.80 6.65
CA ILE A 88 9.00 -4.94 8.07
C ILE A 88 8.20 -3.73 8.55
N GLY A 89 8.64 -2.51 8.20
CA GLY A 89 7.95 -1.27 8.55
C GLY A 89 6.50 -1.23 8.04
N ILE A 90 6.27 -1.65 6.80
CA ILE A 90 4.91 -1.72 6.21
C ILE A 90 4.05 -2.71 6.99
N PHE A 91 4.52 -3.94 7.18
CA PHE A 91 3.74 -4.97 7.86
C PHE A 91 3.39 -4.57 9.30
N VAL A 92 4.36 -4.03 10.05
CA VAL A 92 4.13 -3.56 11.41
C VAL A 92 3.15 -2.39 11.44
N ALA A 93 3.27 -1.42 10.51
CA ALA A 93 2.34 -0.30 10.43
C ALA A 93 0.90 -0.77 10.17
N VAL A 94 0.68 -1.67 9.21
CA VAL A 94 -0.65 -2.21 8.91
C VAL A 94 -1.24 -2.95 10.11
N ILE A 95 -0.45 -3.80 10.77
CA ILE A 95 -0.89 -4.56 11.95
C ILE A 95 -1.27 -3.61 13.09
N VAL A 96 -0.41 -2.64 13.40
CA VAL A 96 -0.65 -1.66 14.47
C VAL A 96 -1.90 -0.83 14.17
N SER A 97 -2.03 -0.31 12.95
CA SER A 97 -3.20 0.47 12.53
C SER A 97 -4.51 -0.33 12.60
N TYR A 98 -4.48 -1.62 12.23
CA TYR A 98 -5.63 -2.51 12.33
C TYR A 98 -6.06 -2.75 13.78
N PHE A 99 -5.12 -3.01 14.69
CA PHE A 99 -5.45 -3.21 16.11
C PHE A 99 -5.94 -1.92 16.78
N LEU A 100 -5.36 -0.77 16.45
CA LEU A 100 -5.78 0.52 17.02
C LEU A 100 -7.20 0.90 16.63
N GLN A 101 -7.61 0.56 15.40
CA GLN A 101 -8.98 0.72 14.96
C GLN A 101 -9.97 -0.05 15.85
N GLY A 102 -9.61 -1.28 16.26
CA GLY A 102 -10.49 -2.13 17.07
C GLY A 102 -10.61 -1.73 18.55
N GLN A 103 -9.69 -0.92 19.09
CA GLN A 103 -9.61 -0.63 20.53
C GLN A 103 -10.12 0.76 20.94
N GLY A 104 -10.40 1.67 19.99
CA GLY A 104 -11.01 2.98 20.28
C GLY A 104 -10.18 3.94 21.15
N ILE A 105 -8.88 3.68 21.32
CA ILE A 105 -8.00 4.43 22.22
C ILE A 105 -7.78 5.87 21.72
N GLY A 106 -8.07 6.88 22.56
CA GLY A 106 -7.60 8.26 22.36
C GLY A 106 -8.17 9.03 21.17
N GLY A 107 -9.33 8.65 20.63
CA GLY A 107 -9.89 9.21 19.39
C GLY A 107 -9.66 8.34 18.15
N ALA A 108 -9.16 7.11 18.32
CA ALA A 108 -8.90 6.11 17.28
C ALA A 108 -10.14 5.62 16.49
N GLY A 109 -11.33 6.18 16.73
CA GLY A 109 -12.43 6.06 15.76
C GLY A 109 -12.21 6.89 14.50
N SER A 110 -11.37 7.94 14.57
CA SER A 110 -11.11 8.82 13.43
C SER A 110 -10.04 8.24 12.48
N PRO A 111 -10.34 8.10 11.18
CA PRO A 111 -9.38 7.64 10.18
C PRO A 111 -8.08 8.46 10.11
N PHE A 112 -8.13 9.75 10.49
CA PHE A 112 -6.97 10.64 10.51
C PHE A 112 -5.96 10.28 11.60
N TYR A 113 -6.44 9.89 12.78
CA TYR A 113 -5.56 9.48 13.88
C TYR A 113 -4.82 8.18 13.53
N ILE A 114 -5.55 7.23 12.95
CA ILE A 114 -4.98 5.97 12.43
C ILE A 114 -3.91 6.27 11.38
N SER A 115 -4.15 7.22 10.48
CA SER A 115 -3.21 7.62 9.43
C SER A 115 -1.90 8.18 9.99
N ILE A 116 -1.95 9.08 10.97
CA ILE A 116 -0.73 9.65 11.59
C ILE A 116 0.11 8.55 12.23
N ILE A 117 -0.53 7.65 12.98
CA ILE A 117 0.18 6.53 13.61
C ILE A 117 0.74 5.59 12.56
N ALA A 118 -0.04 5.24 11.53
CA ALA A 118 0.41 4.39 10.42
C ALA A 118 1.69 4.94 9.76
N PHE A 119 1.73 6.25 9.51
CA PHE A 119 2.89 6.94 8.94
C PHE A 119 4.10 6.84 9.86
N MET A 120 3.93 7.22 11.14
CA MET A 120 5.01 7.26 12.11
C MET A 120 5.57 5.86 12.39
N THR A 121 4.69 4.87 12.52
CA THR A 121 5.08 3.47 12.68
C THR A 121 5.83 2.96 11.46
N ALA A 122 5.34 3.20 10.24
CA ALA A 122 6.03 2.79 9.02
C ALA A 122 7.43 3.41 8.93
N PHE A 123 7.56 4.70 9.21
CA PHE A 123 8.84 5.42 9.17
C PHE A 123 9.83 4.90 10.23
N ILE A 124 9.41 4.90 11.50
CA ILE A 124 10.28 4.57 12.64
C ILE A 124 10.70 3.11 12.59
N VAL A 125 9.76 2.20 12.35
CA VAL A 125 10.05 0.76 12.32
C VAL A 125 10.93 0.43 11.12
N ALA A 126 10.67 1.01 9.95
CA ALA A 126 11.53 0.78 8.79
C ALA A 126 12.97 1.26 9.04
N TYR A 127 13.13 2.41 9.69
CA TYR A 127 14.44 2.94 10.03
C TYR A 127 15.16 2.07 11.07
N ILE A 128 14.50 1.74 12.18
CA ILE A 128 15.09 0.91 13.25
C ILE A 128 15.42 -0.48 12.74
N ALA A 129 14.51 -1.14 12.04
CA ALA A 129 14.75 -2.45 11.45
C ALA A 129 15.93 -2.42 10.49
N SER A 130 16.07 -1.33 9.71
CA SER A 130 17.21 -1.19 8.79
C SER A 130 18.55 -0.92 9.47
N LEU A 131 18.55 -0.40 10.71
CA LEU A 131 19.77 -0.23 11.50
C LEU A 131 20.21 -1.53 12.17
N ILE A 132 19.25 -2.35 12.59
CA ILE A 132 19.52 -3.61 13.29
C ILE A 132 19.90 -4.71 12.29
N ILE A 133 19.20 -4.77 11.15
CA ILE A 133 19.40 -5.81 10.14
C ILE A 133 20.54 -5.37 9.20
N PRO A 134 21.60 -6.18 9.05
CA PRO A 134 22.66 -5.87 8.10
C PRO A 134 22.11 -5.83 6.68
N THR A 135 22.51 -4.82 5.90
CA THR A 135 22.13 -4.74 4.48
C THR A 135 22.52 -6.03 3.77
N PRO A 136 21.58 -6.74 3.11
CA PRO A 136 21.91 -7.89 2.29
C PRO A 136 22.94 -7.47 1.25
N LYS A 137 24.05 -8.20 1.13
CA LYS A 137 25.04 -7.96 0.07
C LYS A 137 24.32 -8.10 -1.26
N LYS A 138 24.23 -7.01 -2.01
CA LYS A 138 23.71 -7.03 -3.38
C LYS A 138 24.72 -7.83 -4.21
N ASP A 139 24.34 -9.04 -4.60
CA ASP A 139 25.11 -9.79 -5.58
C ASP A 139 25.06 -9.01 -6.90
N ILE A 140 26.21 -8.53 -7.35
CA ILE A 140 26.40 -7.80 -8.61
C ILE A 140 26.78 -8.77 -9.74
N SER A 141 26.68 -10.08 -9.50
CA SER A 141 26.91 -11.13 -10.47
C SER A 141 25.58 -11.49 -11.16
N GLY A 142 25.20 -10.72 -12.19
CA GLY A 142 24.01 -11.00 -13.00
C GLY A 142 23.41 -9.78 -13.67
#